data_AF-A0A8S3Q3L8-F1
#
_entry.id   AF-A0A8S3Q3L8-F1
#
_cell.length_a   1.000
_cell.length_b   1.000
_cell.length_c   1.000
_cell.angle_alpha   90.00
_cell.angle_beta   90.00
_cell.angle_gamma   90.00
#
_symmetry.space_group_name_H-M   'P 1'
#
loop_
_entity.id
_entity.type
_entity.pdbx_description
1 polymer ?
#
loop_
_entity_poly.entity_id
_entity_poly.type
_entity_poly.pdbx_seq_one_letter_code
_entity_poly.pdbx_strand_id
1 'polypeptide(L)'
;MQAPSDRFTTVVTDAEISNLVNKKMNANTKKNTKWAVGVFNQWRSFQAQNGDPILELHMMNAECMNYWLDRFVVETRKQNGDEYPPKSLYYIVCGLLRHCRDMNVHDKNFLDQKDGRFAHFRRVFDAKMKDSLSKGLGTKVCRADPVSDDDEEKFWT
;
A
#
# COMPACT_ATOMS: atom_id res chain seq x y z
N MET A 1 0.22 0.98 -56.59
CA MET A 1 -0.32 0.63 -55.26
C MET A 1 0.80 0.82 -54.26
N GLN A 2 0.69 1.82 -53.39
CA GLN A 2 1.76 2.20 -52.47
C GLN A 2 1.77 1.21 -51.30
N ALA A 3 2.91 0.56 -51.05
CA ALA A 3 3.04 -0.38 -49.95
C ALA A 3 2.73 0.35 -48.62
N PRO A 4 1.95 -0.25 -47.70
CA PRO A 4 1.73 0.34 -46.38
C PRO A 4 3.09 0.53 -45.71
N SER A 5 3.30 1.71 -45.13
CA SER A 5 4.59 2.10 -44.57
C SER A 5 5.03 1.10 -43.49
N ASP A 6 6.23 0.53 -43.63
CA ASP A 6 6.89 -0.39 -42.69
C ASP A 6 7.21 0.25 -41.31
N ARG A 7 6.75 1.49 -41.10
CA ARG A 7 6.88 2.25 -39.86
C ARG A 7 5.93 1.75 -38.76
N PHE A 8 4.79 1.16 -39.13
CA PHE A 8 3.73 0.80 -38.18
C PHE A 8 3.39 -0.69 -38.28
N THR A 9 3.23 -1.33 -37.13
CA THR A 9 2.80 -2.73 -37.01
C THR A 9 1.29 -2.88 -37.27
N THR A 10 0.80 -4.11 -37.21
CA THR A 10 -0.64 -4.42 -37.25
C THR A 10 -1.39 -3.71 -36.12
N VAL A 11 -2.70 -3.50 -36.32
CA VAL A 11 -3.56 -2.86 -35.30
C VAL A 11 -3.42 -3.63 -33.99
N VAL A 12 -2.90 -2.92 -32.98
CA VAL A 12 -2.68 -3.48 -31.65
C VAL A 12 -4.01 -3.60 -30.94
N THR A 13 -4.26 -4.75 -30.32
CA THR A 13 -5.46 -5.01 -29.53
C THR A 13 -5.31 -4.51 -28.09
N ASP A 14 -6.42 -4.19 -27.43
CA ASP A 14 -6.42 -3.80 -26.01
C ASP A 14 -5.80 -4.87 -25.10
N ALA A 15 -5.89 -6.14 -25.50
CA ALA A 15 -5.26 -7.27 -24.81
C ALA A 15 -3.73 -7.21 -24.89
N GLU A 16 -3.17 -6.82 -26.04
CA GLU A 16 -1.72 -6.66 -26.22
C GLU A 16 -1.19 -5.46 -25.43
N ILE A 17 -1.92 -4.36 -25.42
CA ILE A 17 -1.61 -3.17 -24.58
C ILE A 17 -1.61 -3.56 -23.11
N SER A 18 -2.65 -4.27 -22.66
CA SER A 18 -2.76 -4.75 -21.27
C SER A 18 -1.63 -5.72 -20.91
N ASN A 19 -1.26 -6.62 -21.82
CA ASN A 19 -0.15 -7.55 -21.63
C ASN A 19 1.21 -6.83 -21.52
N LEU A 20 1.42 -5.76 -22.28
CA LEU A 20 2.63 -4.96 -22.22
C LEU A 20 2.76 -4.26 -20.85
N VAL A 21 1.68 -3.65 -20.37
CA VAL A 21 1.61 -3.04 -19.03
C VAL A 21 1.86 -4.11 -17.95
N ASN A 22 1.19 -5.25 -18.05
CA ASN A 22 1.31 -6.36 -17.10
C ASN A 22 2.71 -6.99 -17.06
N LYS A 23 3.44 -7.05 -18.18
CA LYS A 23 4.83 -7.53 -18.23
C LYS A 23 5.80 -6.57 -17.55
N LYS A 24 5.53 -5.27 -17.60
CA LYS A 24 6.37 -4.24 -16.97
C LYS A 24 6.14 -4.14 -15.46
N MET A 25 5.00 -4.59 -14.94
CA MET A 25 4.73 -4.61 -13.51
C MET A 25 5.58 -5.65 -12.77
N ASN A 26 6.35 -5.18 -11.80
CA ASN A 26 7.10 -5.98 -10.84
C ASN A 26 6.20 -7.06 -10.17
N ALA A 27 6.68 -8.32 -10.11
CA ALA A 27 5.96 -9.44 -9.51
C ALA A 27 5.67 -9.26 -8.00
N ASN A 28 6.62 -8.71 -7.23
CA ASN A 28 6.43 -8.33 -5.83
C ASN A 28 5.35 -7.25 -5.67
N THR A 29 5.24 -6.31 -6.61
CA THR A 29 4.19 -5.29 -6.62
C THR A 29 2.80 -5.92 -6.79
N LYS A 30 2.67 -6.91 -7.68
CA LYS A 30 1.42 -7.68 -7.83
C LYS A 30 1.08 -8.45 -6.56
N LYS A 31 2.07 -9.14 -5.98
CA LYS A 31 1.91 -9.87 -4.71
C LYS A 31 1.47 -8.93 -3.57
N ASN A 32 2.11 -7.77 -3.42
CA ASN A 32 1.73 -6.77 -2.43
C ASN A 32 0.29 -6.27 -2.64
N THR A 33 -0.07 -5.94 -3.88
CA THR A 33 -1.43 -5.48 -4.22
C THR A 33 -2.48 -6.53 -3.84
N LYS A 34 -2.24 -7.79 -4.23
CA LYS A 34 -3.12 -8.92 -3.88
C LYS A 34 -3.21 -9.10 -2.35
N TRP A 35 -2.09 -9.00 -1.65
CA TRP A 35 -2.05 -9.11 -0.20
C TRP A 35 -2.85 -7.97 0.48
N ALA A 36 -2.61 -6.71 0.09
CA ALA A 36 -3.31 -5.55 0.63
C ALA A 36 -4.84 -5.65 0.44
N VAL A 37 -5.29 -6.03 -0.77
CA VAL A 37 -6.71 -6.25 -1.07
C VAL A 37 -7.27 -7.41 -0.24
N GLY A 38 -6.50 -8.48 -0.06
CA GLY A 38 -6.87 -9.60 0.81
C GLY A 38 -7.11 -9.16 2.26
N VAL A 39 -6.20 -8.36 2.84
CA VAL A 39 -6.34 -7.81 4.19
C VAL A 39 -7.58 -6.93 4.31
N PHE A 40 -7.83 -6.07 3.32
CA PHE A 40 -9.02 -5.21 3.30
C PHE A 40 -10.32 -6.00 3.21
N ASN A 41 -10.37 -7.04 2.36
CA ASN A 41 -11.56 -7.87 2.24
C ASN A 41 -11.83 -8.70 3.51
N GLN A 42 -10.79 -9.21 4.18
CA GLN A 42 -10.95 -9.88 5.47
C GLN A 42 -11.52 -8.93 6.53
N TRP A 43 -11.00 -7.70 6.60
CA TRP A 43 -11.53 -6.68 7.48
C TRP A 43 -12.97 -6.29 7.15
N ARG A 44 -13.32 -6.18 5.85
CA ARG A 44 -14.71 -5.96 5.42
C ARG A 44 -15.64 -7.08 5.86
N SER A 45 -15.23 -8.34 5.72
CA SER A 45 -16.01 -9.50 6.17
C SER A 45 -16.20 -9.48 7.69
N PHE A 46 -15.19 -9.07 8.45
CA PHE A 46 -15.31 -8.86 9.89
C PHE A 46 -16.32 -7.76 10.24
N GLN A 47 -16.27 -6.61 9.56
CA GLN A 47 -17.22 -5.53 9.80
C GLN A 47 -18.66 -5.88 9.38
N ALA A 48 -18.82 -6.65 8.31
CA ALA A 48 -20.13 -7.15 7.89
C ALA A 48 -20.78 -8.07 8.94
N GLN A 49 -19.98 -8.83 9.70
CA GLN A 49 -20.47 -9.61 10.84
C GLN A 49 -20.88 -8.73 12.03
N ASN A 50 -20.26 -7.55 12.18
CA ASN A 50 -20.55 -6.59 13.24
C ASN A 50 -21.70 -5.62 12.91
N GLY A 51 -22.32 -5.74 11.74
CA GLY A 51 -23.56 -5.04 11.39
C GLY A 51 -23.49 -4.07 10.21
N ASP A 52 -22.30 -3.73 9.72
CA ASP A 52 -22.14 -2.78 8.62
C ASP A 52 -21.57 -3.45 7.36
N PRO A 53 -22.40 -3.71 6.32
CA PRO A 53 -21.90 -4.19 5.05
C PRO A 53 -21.13 -3.08 4.34
N ILE A 54 -19.80 -3.19 4.35
CA ILE A 54 -18.91 -2.24 3.68
C ILE A 54 -18.88 -2.54 2.18
N LEU A 55 -18.94 -1.52 1.33
CA LEU A 55 -18.82 -1.65 -0.14
C LEU A 55 -17.40 -2.01 -0.59
N GLU A 56 -17.23 -2.38 -1.86
CA GLU A 56 -15.90 -2.52 -2.45
C GLU A 56 -15.21 -1.16 -2.58
N LEU A 57 -13.89 -1.13 -2.42
CA LEU A 57 -13.13 0.12 -2.34
C LEU A 57 -13.34 1.01 -3.57
N HIS A 58 -13.32 0.44 -4.79
CA HIS A 58 -13.52 1.19 -6.03
C HIS A 58 -14.96 1.70 -6.23
N MET A 59 -15.94 1.16 -5.50
CA MET A 59 -17.34 1.60 -5.58
C MET A 59 -17.66 2.74 -4.60
N MET A 60 -16.79 3.02 -3.63
CA MET A 60 -17.03 4.06 -2.62
C MET A 60 -16.79 5.46 -3.17
N ASN A 61 -17.58 6.43 -2.70
CA ASN A 61 -17.28 7.85 -2.86
C ASN A 61 -16.14 8.28 -1.91
N ALA A 62 -15.60 9.49 -2.08
CA ALA A 62 -14.44 9.95 -1.30
C ALA A 62 -14.73 10.06 0.21
N GLU A 63 -15.95 10.44 0.61
CA GLU A 63 -16.33 10.58 2.03
C GLU A 63 -16.42 9.22 2.72
N CYS A 64 -17.11 8.25 2.10
CA CYS A 64 -17.17 6.87 2.57
C CYS A 64 -15.77 6.25 2.63
N MET A 65 -14.93 6.52 1.62
CA MET A 65 -13.56 6.01 1.60
C MET A 65 -12.74 6.55 2.78
N ASN A 66 -12.82 7.85 3.09
CA ASN A 66 -12.16 8.41 4.28
C ASN A 66 -12.62 7.70 5.56
N TYR A 67 -13.94 7.65 5.76
CA TYR A 67 -14.53 7.09 6.98
C TYR A 67 -14.12 5.63 7.22
N TRP A 68 -14.16 4.79 6.18
CA TRP A 68 -13.79 3.39 6.30
C TRP A 68 -12.28 3.18 6.35
N LEU A 69 -11.49 3.96 5.60
CA LEU A 69 -10.04 3.84 5.61
C LEU A 69 -9.43 4.29 6.95
N ASP A 70 -10.02 5.29 7.61
CA ASP A 70 -9.63 5.72 8.96
C ASP A 70 -9.69 4.55 9.96
N ARG A 71 -10.83 3.86 9.96
CA ARG A 71 -11.06 2.69 10.81
C ARG A 71 -10.17 1.53 10.44
N PHE A 72 -10.07 1.23 9.14
CA PHE A 72 -9.21 0.17 8.64
C PHE A 72 -7.77 0.34 9.12
N VAL A 73 -7.18 1.53 9.00
CA VAL A 73 -5.80 1.80 9.44
C VAL A 73 -5.63 1.62 10.96
N VAL A 74 -6.63 1.97 11.75
CA VAL A 74 -6.57 1.87 13.22
C VAL A 74 -6.83 0.44 13.72
N GLU A 75 -7.71 -0.31 13.06
CA GLU A 75 -8.15 -1.65 13.46
C GLU A 75 -7.29 -2.77 12.89
N THR A 76 -6.59 -2.52 11.77
CA THR A 76 -5.78 -3.56 11.12
C THR A 76 -4.64 -4.05 12.00
N ARG A 77 -4.57 -5.37 12.15
CA ARG A 77 -3.51 -6.09 12.87
C ARG A 77 -2.97 -7.22 12.00
N LYS A 78 -1.79 -7.70 12.34
CA LYS A 78 -1.25 -8.94 11.79
C LYS A 78 -2.09 -10.13 12.28
N GLN A 79 -1.91 -11.29 11.63
CA GLN A 79 -2.59 -12.52 12.04
C GLN A 79 -2.24 -12.97 13.47
N ASN A 80 -1.08 -12.58 13.98
CA ASN A 80 -0.66 -12.86 15.36
C ASN A 80 -1.25 -11.86 16.38
N GLY A 81 -2.05 -10.88 15.96
CA GLY A 81 -2.64 -9.84 16.81
C GLY A 81 -1.77 -8.58 16.96
N ASP A 82 -0.50 -8.61 16.55
CA ASP A 82 0.39 -7.46 16.68
C ASP A 82 0.03 -6.33 15.71
N GLU A 83 0.39 -5.11 16.10
CA GLU A 83 0.33 -3.95 15.22
C GLU A 83 1.31 -4.08 14.04
N TYR A 84 0.88 -3.59 12.87
CA TYR A 84 1.75 -3.48 11.72
C TYR A 84 2.83 -2.41 11.95
N PRO A 85 4.10 -2.68 11.59
CA PRO A 85 5.09 -1.62 11.51
C PRO A 85 4.64 -0.54 10.52
N PRO A 86 5.03 0.74 10.73
CA PRO A 86 4.63 1.85 9.88
C PRO A 86 4.85 1.60 8.39
N LYS A 87 6.00 1.00 8.04
CA LYS A 87 6.36 0.67 6.66
C LYS A 87 5.42 -0.37 6.04
N SER A 88 5.03 -1.40 6.79
CA SER A 88 4.09 -2.41 6.32
C SER A 88 2.70 -1.82 6.12
N LEU A 89 2.25 -0.98 7.06
CA LEU A 89 0.97 -0.28 6.97
C LEU A 89 0.91 0.64 5.74
N TYR A 90 1.99 1.37 5.46
CA TYR A 90 2.15 2.15 4.24
C TYR A 90 2.06 1.31 2.96
N TYR A 91 2.71 0.13 2.94
CA TYR A 91 2.62 -0.75 1.77
C TYR A 91 1.23 -1.33 1.53
N ILE A 92 0.45 -1.57 2.59
CA ILE A 92 -0.96 -1.96 2.47
C ILE A 92 -1.74 -0.83 1.79
N VAL A 93 -1.64 0.39 2.31
CA VAL A 93 -2.35 1.56 1.77
C VAL A 93 -1.95 1.86 0.32
N CYS A 94 -0.66 1.75 -0.02
CA CYS A 94 -0.21 1.84 -1.42
C CYS A 94 -0.73 0.71 -2.31
N GLY A 95 -0.87 -0.50 -1.77
CA GLY A 95 -1.47 -1.64 -2.47
C GLY A 95 -2.93 -1.39 -2.80
N LEU A 96 -3.70 -0.84 -1.86
CA LEU A 96 -5.09 -0.46 -2.07
C LEU A 96 -5.24 0.64 -3.13
N LEU A 97 -4.38 1.66 -3.10
CA LEU A 97 -4.41 2.72 -4.11
C LEU A 97 -4.15 2.18 -5.51
N ARG A 98 -3.21 1.23 -5.61
CA ARG A 98 -2.91 0.57 -6.88
C ARG A 98 -4.10 -0.23 -7.38
N HIS A 99 -4.78 -0.95 -6.49
CA HIS A 99 -5.99 -1.69 -6.84
C HIS A 99 -7.10 -0.77 -7.37
N CYS A 100 -7.31 0.42 -6.79
CA CYS A 100 -8.25 1.40 -7.34
C CYS A 100 -7.91 1.78 -8.79
N ARG A 101 -6.63 2.01 -9.07
CA ARG A 101 -6.15 2.34 -10.43
C ARG A 101 -6.32 1.18 -11.40
N ASP A 102 -6.07 -0.05 -10.94
CA ASP A 102 -6.29 -1.27 -11.73
C ASP A 102 -7.78 -1.45 -12.09
N MET A 103 -8.69 -0.95 -11.23
CA MET A 103 -10.14 -0.90 -11.47
C MET A 103 -10.60 0.39 -12.21
N ASN A 104 -9.66 1.10 -12.82
CA ASN A 104 -9.89 2.34 -13.58
C ASN A 104 -10.43 3.53 -12.76
N VAL A 105 -10.25 3.52 -11.44
CA VAL A 105 -10.59 4.62 -10.53
C VAL A 105 -9.34 5.46 -10.26
N HIS A 106 -9.13 6.50 -11.07
CA HIS A 106 -7.96 7.38 -10.98
C HIS A 106 -8.23 8.70 -10.27
N ASP A 107 -9.50 9.04 -10.05
CA ASP A 107 -9.96 10.30 -9.46
C ASP A 107 -9.82 10.35 -7.93
N LYS A 108 -9.60 9.21 -7.28
CA LYS A 108 -9.56 9.06 -5.82
C LYS A 108 -8.16 8.66 -5.36
N ASN A 109 -7.26 9.64 -5.25
CA ASN A 109 -5.93 9.41 -4.70
C ASN A 109 -5.83 9.86 -3.25
N PHE A 110 -6.10 8.94 -2.32
CA PHE A 110 -6.09 9.25 -0.89
C PHE A 110 -4.70 9.56 -0.30
N LEU A 111 -3.61 9.31 -1.03
CA LEU A 111 -2.26 9.68 -0.63
C LEU A 111 -1.78 11.03 -1.21
N ASP A 112 -2.52 11.64 -2.13
CA ASP A 112 -2.10 12.90 -2.76
C ASP A 112 -2.36 14.11 -1.85
N GLN A 113 -1.30 14.77 -1.39
CA GLN A 113 -1.38 15.94 -0.52
C GLN A 113 -2.20 17.09 -1.11
N LYS A 114 -2.30 17.20 -2.44
CA LYS A 114 -3.07 18.25 -3.11
C LYS A 114 -4.58 18.03 -3.01
N ASP A 115 -5.02 16.77 -2.88
CA ASP A 115 -6.43 16.47 -2.75
C ASP A 115 -6.88 16.70 -1.30
N GLY A 116 -7.61 17.79 -1.07
CA GLY A 116 -8.15 18.14 0.25
C GLY A 116 -9.19 17.14 0.78
N ARG A 117 -9.83 16.34 -0.09
CA ARG A 117 -10.87 15.38 0.29
C ARG A 117 -10.36 14.35 1.28
N PHE A 118 -9.09 13.94 1.13
CA PHE A 118 -8.46 12.90 1.96
C PHE A 118 -7.55 13.45 3.07
N ALA A 119 -7.65 14.74 3.38
CA ALA A 119 -6.82 15.37 4.40
C ALA A 119 -7.03 14.76 5.79
N HIS A 120 -8.26 14.36 6.13
CA HIS A 120 -8.56 13.70 7.39
C HIS A 120 -7.86 12.34 7.49
N PHE A 121 -8.05 11.50 6.47
CA PHE A 121 -7.41 10.19 6.41
C PHE A 121 -5.89 10.25 6.54
N ARG A 122 -5.24 11.16 5.84
CA ARG A 122 -3.79 11.33 5.94
C ARG A 122 -3.34 11.68 7.36
N ARG A 123 -4.08 12.53 8.08
CA ARG A 123 -3.77 12.88 9.47
C ARG A 123 -3.89 11.67 10.40
N VAL A 124 -4.96 10.88 10.26
CA VAL A 124 -5.16 9.66 11.05
C VAL A 124 -4.07 8.63 10.75
N PHE A 125 -3.76 8.46 9.46
CA PHE A 125 -2.73 7.55 8.99
C PHE A 125 -1.33 7.94 9.51
N ASP A 126 -0.95 9.21 9.39
CA ASP A 126 0.31 9.73 9.93
C ASP A 126 0.37 9.61 11.45
N ALA A 127 -0.73 9.88 12.16
CA ALA A 127 -0.82 9.70 13.61
C ALA A 127 -0.61 8.23 14.00
N LYS A 128 -1.25 7.29 13.30
CA LYS A 128 -1.06 5.86 13.56
C LYS A 128 0.37 5.40 13.28
N MET A 129 0.98 5.89 12.20
CA MET A 129 2.39 5.60 11.91
C MET A 129 3.32 6.10 13.02
N LYS A 130 3.11 7.33 13.52
CA LYS A 130 3.87 7.90 14.64
C LYS A 130 3.67 7.14 15.95
N ASP A 131 2.43 6.76 16.27
CA ASP A 131 2.10 5.91 17.42
C ASP A 131 2.78 4.54 17.34
N SER A 132 2.84 3.94 16.16
CA SER A 132 3.52 2.65 15.99
C SER A 132 5.04 2.80 16.17
N LEU A 133 5.63 3.92 15.73
CA LEU A 133 7.03 4.24 15.97
C LEU A 133 7.34 4.49 17.46
N SER A 134 6.48 5.20 18.18
CA SER A 134 6.69 5.46 19.62
C SER A 134 6.62 4.19 20.45
N LYS A 135 5.83 3.20 20.03
CA LYS A 135 5.80 1.83 20.58
C LYS A 135 7.03 0.98 20.22
N GLY A 136 7.98 1.52 19.46
CA GLY A 136 9.21 0.83 19.06
C GLY A 136 9.07 -0.09 17.84
N LEU A 137 7.92 -0.12 17.18
CA LEU A 137 7.69 -0.96 16.01
C LEU A 137 8.35 -0.34 14.77
N GLY A 138 9.42 -0.97 14.27
CA GLY A 138 10.09 -0.60 13.02
C GLY A 138 11.43 0.14 13.20
N THR A 139 11.78 0.52 14.42
CA THR A 139 13.14 0.98 14.76
C THR A 139 14.04 -0.21 15.03
N LYS A 140 14.68 -0.75 13.98
CA LYS A 140 16.01 -1.34 14.17
C LYS A 140 16.99 -0.17 14.23
N VAL A 141 17.23 0.36 15.42
CA VAL A 141 18.44 1.17 15.61
C VAL A 141 19.58 0.16 15.64
N CYS A 142 20.25 -0.06 14.50
CA CYS A 142 21.57 -0.67 14.50
C CYS A 142 22.52 0.36 15.13
N ARG A 143 22.53 0.43 16.46
CA ARG A 143 23.64 1.07 17.17
C ARG A 143 24.83 0.12 17.00
N ALA A 144 25.98 0.66 16.62
CA ALA A 144 27.23 -0.08 16.76
C ALA A 144 27.39 -0.42 18.25
N ASP A 145 27.81 -1.64 18.53
CA ASP A 145 28.23 -1.98 19.88
C ASP A 145 29.40 -1.04 20.27
N PRO A 146 29.47 -0.58 21.53
CA PRO A 146 30.65 0.16 21.99
C PRO A 146 31.89 -0.69 21.74
N VAL A 147 32.95 -0.09 21.20
CA VAL A 147 34.26 -0.77 21.05
C VAL A 147 34.69 -1.22 22.44
N SER A 148 34.90 -2.52 22.60
CA SER A 148 35.38 -3.08 23.87
C SER A 148 36.90 -3.01 23.93
N ASP A 149 37.47 -3.04 25.14
CA ASP A 149 38.93 -3.02 25.32
C ASP A 149 39.61 -4.20 24.58
N ASP A 150 38.93 -5.34 24.45
CA ASP A 150 39.38 -6.52 23.67
C ASP A 150 39.44 -6.25 22.16
N ASP A 151 38.57 -5.37 21.66
CA ASP A 151 38.60 -4.94 20.25
C ASP A 151 39.74 -3.93 20.01
N GLU A 152 40.13 -3.14 21.03
CA GLU A 152 41.25 -2.21 20.95
C GLU A 152 42.60 -2.92 20.81
N GLU A 153 42.84 -4.03 21.53
CA GLU A 153 44.07 -4.82 21.42
C GLU A 153 44.31 -5.39 20.00
N LYS A 154 43.24 -5.69 19.26
CA LYS A 154 43.32 -6.14 17.86
C LYS A 154 43.71 -5.05 16.87
N PHE A 155 43.57 -3.77 17.22
CA PHE A 155 43.99 -2.68 16.33
C PHE A 155 45.50 -2.41 16.38
N TRP A 156 46.19 -2.94 17.40
CA TRP A 156 47.60 -2.63 17.68
C TRP A 156 48.55 -3.84 17.56
N THR A 157 48.07 -4.97 17.05
CA THR A 157 48.89 -6.14 16.66
C THR A 157 49.06 -6.22 15.15
#